data_AF-A0A8T3X019-F1
#
_entry.id   AF-A0A8T3X019-F1
#
_cell.length_a   1.000
_cell.length_b   1.000
_cell.length_c   1.000
_cell.angle_alpha   90.00
_cell.angle_beta   90.00
_cell.angle_gamma   90.00
#
_symmetry.space_group_name_H-M   'P 1'
#
loop_
_entity.id
_entity.type
_entity.pdbx_description
1 polymer ?
#
loop_
_entity_poly.entity_id
_entity_poly.type
_entity_poly.pdbx_seq_one_letter_code
_entity_poly.pdbx_strand_id
1 'polypeptide(L)'
;MVLGRIVGPVAFLFSTRRKVYKLRRKYDKLREKADKTRDRQKRSAVLSVLDQIEPNIVILEEQNVSRFERGRMMNFAKSGLRKAEEILKDKKYEKRKV
;
A
#
# COMPACT_ATOMS: atom_id res chain seq x y z
N MET A 1 -25.43 38.46 0.35
CA MET A 1 -25.80 37.21 1.06
C MET A 1 -24.76 36.16 0.72
N VAL A 2 -24.01 35.70 1.74
CA VAL A 2 -22.83 34.84 1.58
C VAL A 2 -23.27 33.47 1.07
N LEU A 3 -22.79 33.09 -0.12
CA LEU A 3 -22.89 31.73 -0.67
C LEU A 3 -22.46 30.73 0.39
N GLY A 4 -23.43 29.98 0.90
CA GLY A 4 -23.24 28.95 1.90
C GLY A 4 -22.15 27.99 1.43
N ARG A 5 -21.08 27.93 2.22
CA ARG A 5 -19.99 26.95 2.13
C ARG A 5 -20.58 25.55 2.31
N ILE A 6 -21.13 24.97 1.25
CA ILE A 6 -21.33 23.53 1.13
C ILE A 6 -19.93 22.94 0.86
N VAL A 7 -19.05 23.00 1.85
CA VAL A 7 -17.80 22.19 1.85
C VAL A 7 -18.20 20.79 2.30
N GLY A 8 -19.10 20.19 1.51
CA GLY A 8 -19.77 18.95 1.81
C GLY A 8 -18.85 17.72 1.65
N PRO A 9 -19.35 16.52 2.00
CA PRO A 9 -18.65 15.21 2.06
C PRO A 9 -17.82 14.83 0.82
N VAL A 10 -18.01 15.53 -0.29
CA VAL A 10 -17.23 15.44 -1.53
C VAL A 10 -15.72 15.65 -1.26
N ALA A 11 -15.33 16.64 -0.46
CA ALA A 11 -13.92 16.89 -0.13
C ALA A 11 -13.28 15.71 0.63
N PHE A 12 -14.05 15.04 1.49
CA PHE A 12 -13.61 13.87 2.25
C PHE A 12 -13.43 12.62 1.36
N LEU A 13 -14.34 12.44 0.39
CA LEU A 13 -14.25 11.38 -0.62
C LEU A 13 -13.03 11.55 -1.53
N PHE A 14 -12.75 12.78 -2.01
CA PHE A 14 -11.56 13.07 -2.81
C PHE A 14 -10.25 12.89 -2.02
N SER A 15 -10.22 13.27 -0.73
CA SER A 15 -9.06 13.04 0.15
C SER A 15 -8.76 11.55 0.34
N THR A 16 -9.80 10.73 0.44
CA THR A 16 -9.65 9.29 0.65
C THR A 16 -9.18 8.58 -0.62
N ARG A 17 -9.72 8.92 -1.79
CA ARG A 17 -9.21 8.43 -3.08
C ARG A 17 -7.74 8.76 -3.29
N ARG A 18 -7.31 9.99 -2.95
CA ARG A 18 -5.89 10.39 -3.00
C ARG A 18 -5.00 9.52 -2.08
N LYS A 19 -5.51 9.14 -0.90
CA LYS A 19 -4.76 8.28 0.03
C LYS A 19 -4.60 6.86 -0.52
N VAL A 20 -5.67 6.29 -1.09
CA VAL A 20 -5.61 4.97 -1.73
C VAL A 20 -4.67 4.99 -2.94
N TYR A 21 -4.76 6.01 -3.79
CA TYR A 21 -3.84 6.19 -4.93
C TYR A 21 -2.36 6.24 -4.50
N LYS A 22 -2.04 6.98 -3.42
CA LYS A 22 -0.67 6.99 -2.87
C LYS A 22 -0.23 5.60 -2.40
N LEU A 23 -1.16 4.81 -1.88
CA LEU A 23 -0.91 3.46 -1.37
C LEU A 23 -0.64 2.50 -2.53
N ARG A 24 -1.45 2.55 -3.59
CA ARG A 24 -1.22 1.81 -4.85
C ARG A 24 0.11 2.19 -5.50
N ARG A 25 0.38 3.49 -5.65
CA ARG A 25 1.66 3.95 -6.21
C ARG A 25 2.87 3.48 -5.39
N LYS A 26 2.73 3.35 -4.06
CA LYS A 26 3.79 2.79 -3.21
C LYS A 26 3.94 1.28 -3.42
N TYR A 27 2.83 0.55 -3.54
CA TYR A 27 2.81 -0.87 -3.89
C TYR A 27 3.54 -1.13 -5.22
N ASP A 28 3.16 -0.42 -6.29
CA ASP A 28 3.76 -0.60 -7.62
C ASP A 28 5.27 -0.36 -7.60
N LYS A 29 5.72 0.70 -6.91
CA LYS A 29 7.15 1.00 -6.74
C LYS A 29 7.91 -0.08 -5.98
N LEU A 30 7.31 -0.68 -4.95
CA LEU A 30 7.95 -1.76 -4.19
C LEU A 30 7.99 -3.05 -5.01
N ARG A 31 6.94 -3.33 -5.80
CA ARG A 31 6.90 -4.48 -6.70
C ARG A 31 7.96 -4.38 -7.79
N GLU A 32 8.06 -3.22 -8.45
CA GLU A 32 9.10 -2.95 -9.44
C GLU A 32 10.52 -3.12 -8.86
N LYS A 33 10.75 -2.65 -7.61
CA LYS A 33 12.02 -2.85 -6.91
C LYS A 33 12.28 -4.33 -6.58
N ALA A 34 11.25 -5.06 -6.18
CA ALA A 34 11.34 -6.50 -5.92
C ALA A 34 11.72 -7.26 -7.19
N ASP A 35 11.10 -6.94 -8.33
CA ASP A 35 11.38 -7.59 -9.61
C ASP A 35 12.83 -7.35 -10.08
N LYS A 36 13.37 -6.14 -9.80
CA LYS A 36 14.78 -5.79 -10.05
C LYS A 36 15.77 -6.40 -9.05
N THR A 37 15.29 -7.03 -7.98
CA THR A 37 16.16 -7.63 -6.95
C THR A 37 16.74 -8.97 -7.43
N ARG A 38 18.07 -9.07 -7.48
CA ARG A 38 18.79 -10.27 -7.92
C ARG A 38 18.71 -11.43 -6.93
N ASP A 39 18.60 -11.13 -5.64
CA ASP A 39 18.46 -12.14 -4.60
C ASP A 39 17.05 -12.75 -4.65
N ARG A 40 16.98 -14.04 -5.02
CA ARG A 40 15.74 -14.79 -5.16
C ARG A 40 14.97 -14.92 -3.85
N GLN A 41 15.65 -15.12 -2.72
CA GLN A 41 14.99 -15.25 -1.42
C GLN A 41 14.38 -13.92 -0.98
N LYS A 42 15.18 -12.85 -1.11
CA LYS A 42 14.73 -11.49 -0.82
C LYS A 42 13.55 -11.09 -1.69
N ARG A 43 13.63 -11.34 -3.01
CA ARG A 43 12.53 -11.10 -3.95
C ARG A 43 11.27 -11.87 -3.56
N SER A 44 11.39 -13.17 -3.30
CA SER A 44 10.25 -14.01 -2.92
C SER A 44 9.58 -13.54 -1.62
N ALA A 45 10.36 -13.15 -0.62
CA ALA A 45 9.84 -12.64 0.65
C ALA A 45 9.07 -11.32 0.46
N VAL A 46 9.59 -10.41 -0.37
CA VAL A 46 8.91 -9.15 -0.67
C VAL A 46 7.62 -9.38 -1.44
N LEU A 47 7.67 -10.17 -2.52
CA LEU A 47 6.49 -10.47 -3.35
C LEU A 47 5.39 -11.16 -2.53
N SER A 48 5.74 -12.11 -1.66
CA SER A 48 4.77 -12.75 -0.78
C SER A 48 4.03 -11.77 0.14
N VAL A 49 4.73 -10.78 0.69
CA VAL A 49 4.09 -9.73 1.51
C VAL A 49 3.22 -8.82 0.65
N LEU A 50 3.64 -8.51 -0.57
CA LEU A 50 2.87 -7.68 -1.51
C LEU A 50 1.59 -8.39 -1.96
N ASP A 51 1.66 -9.67 -2.32
CA ASP A 51 0.51 -10.49 -2.72
C ASP A 51 -0.53 -10.58 -1.58
N GLN A 52 -0.10 -10.64 -0.32
CA GLN A 52 -1.01 -10.64 0.84
C GLN A 52 -1.81 -9.35 1.01
N ILE A 53 -1.25 -8.20 0.62
CA ILE A 53 -1.92 -6.91 0.79
C ILE A 53 -2.65 -6.43 -0.45
N GLU A 54 -2.33 -6.95 -1.63
CA GLU A 54 -2.93 -6.54 -2.91
C GLU A 54 -4.46 -6.58 -2.90
N PRO A 55 -5.14 -7.65 -2.41
CA PRO A 55 -6.60 -7.69 -2.37
C PRO A 55 -7.21 -6.51 -1.59
N ASN A 56 -6.58 -6.10 -0.50
CA ASN A 56 -7.05 -4.96 0.30
C ASN A 56 -6.89 -3.64 -0.45
N ILE A 57 -5.84 -3.49 -1.26
CA ILE A 57 -5.64 -2.29 -2.09
C ILE A 57 -6.72 -2.24 -3.17
N VAL A 58 -6.96 -3.35 -3.86
CA VAL A 58 -7.99 -3.46 -4.92
C VAL A 58 -9.38 -3.15 -4.36
N ILE A 59 -9.75 -3.74 -3.22
CA ILE A 59 -11.02 -3.45 -2.54
C ILE A 59 -11.15 -1.97 -2.18
N LEU A 60 -10.07 -1.34 -1.70
CA LEU A 60 -10.06 0.10 -1.37
C LEU A 60 -10.21 1.01 -2.60
N GLU A 61 -9.82 0.54 -3.79
CA GLU A 61 -9.93 1.26 -5.06
C GLU A 61 -11.32 1.13 -5.68
N GLU A 62 -11.86 -0.08 -5.68
CA GLU A 62 -13.05 -0.44 -6.47
C GLU A 62 -14.34 -0.41 -5.65
N GLN A 63 -14.27 -0.74 -4.35
CA GLN A 63 -15.45 -0.99 -3.54
C GLN A 63 -15.76 0.15 -2.55
N ASN A 64 -17.05 0.39 -2.34
CA ASN A 64 -17.53 1.27 -1.29
C ASN A 64 -17.55 0.53 0.06
N VAL A 65 -16.39 0.44 0.70
CA VAL A 65 -16.27 -0.13 2.06
C VAL A 65 -16.63 0.88 3.15
N SER A 66 -17.16 0.37 4.27
CA SER A 66 -17.49 1.17 5.46
C SER A 66 -16.26 1.91 6.00
N ARG A 67 -16.45 3.02 6.72
CA ARG A 67 -15.32 3.81 7.26
C ARG A 67 -14.40 2.99 8.16
N PHE A 68 -14.96 2.08 8.95
CA PHE A 68 -14.21 1.23 9.88
C PHE A 68 -13.36 0.19 9.14
N GLU A 69 -13.98 -0.56 8.22
CA GLU A 69 -13.27 -1.55 7.39
C GLU A 69 -12.19 -0.89 6.54
N ARG A 70 -12.50 0.27 5.97
CA ARG A 70 -11.54 1.07 5.23
C ARG A 70 -10.30 1.40 6.06
N GLY A 71 -10.49 1.84 7.30
CA GLY A 71 -9.40 2.14 8.23
C GLY A 71 -8.55 0.90 8.51
N ARG A 72 -9.20 -0.25 8.76
CA ARG A 72 -8.54 -1.53 9.01
C ARG A 72 -7.70 -1.97 7.80
N MET A 73 -8.30 -2.00 6.61
CA MET A 73 -7.65 -2.39 5.35
C MET A 73 -6.49 -1.46 5.02
N MET A 74 -6.67 -0.15 5.18
CA MET A 74 -5.59 0.82 4.95
C MET A 74 -4.42 0.60 5.91
N ASN A 75 -4.67 0.33 7.18
CA ASN A 75 -3.61 0.11 8.16
C ASN A 75 -2.88 -1.21 7.87
N PHE A 76 -3.62 -2.27 7.54
CA PHE A 76 -3.04 -3.55 7.15
C PHE A 76 -2.13 -3.40 5.91
N ALA A 77 -2.62 -2.75 4.86
CA ALA A 77 -1.85 -2.51 3.65
C ALA A 77 -0.62 -1.62 3.90
N LYS A 78 -0.73 -0.56 4.72
CA LYS A 78 0.42 0.27 5.12
C LYS A 78 1.49 -0.53 5.87
N SER A 79 1.08 -1.37 6.82
CA SER A 79 1.99 -2.21 7.58
C SER A 79 2.70 -3.23 6.68
N GLY A 80 1.99 -3.85 5.74
CA GLY A 80 2.59 -4.74 4.75
C GLY A 80 3.57 -4.01 3.82
N LEU A 81 3.22 -2.83 3.31
CA LEU A 81 4.13 -2.02 2.50
C LEU A 81 5.39 -1.61 3.27
N ARG A 82 5.26 -1.30 4.57
CA ARG A 82 6.41 -0.99 5.43
C ARG A 82 7.31 -2.23 5.61
N LYS A 83 6.72 -3.39 5.88
CA LYS A 83 7.46 -4.66 5.99
C LYS A 83 8.18 -5.02 4.70
N ALA A 84 7.52 -4.90 3.54
CA ALA A 84 8.13 -5.11 2.23
C ALA A 84 9.31 -4.15 1.98
N GLU A 85 9.15 -2.88 2.35
CA GLU A 85 10.23 -1.88 2.26
C GLU A 85 11.41 -2.20 3.20
N GLU A 86 11.14 -2.67 4.42
CA GLU A 86 12.17 -3.09 5.37
C GLU A 86 12.94 -4.30 4.84
N ILE A 87 12.25 -5.32 4.28
CA ILE A 87 12.91 -6.48 3.65
C ILE A 87 13.81 -6.00 2.50
N LEU A 88 13.34 -5.09 1.63
CA LEU A 88 14.15 -4.55 0.53
C LEU A 88 15.41 -3.81 1.02
N LYS A 89 15.30 -3.07 2.14
CA LYS A 89 16.42 -2.31 2.73
C LYS A 89 17.37 -3.17 3.54
N ASP A 90 16.91 -4.30 4.06
CA ASP A 90 17.72 -5.15 4.93
C ASP A 90 18.90 -5.76 4.16
N LYS A 91 20.12 -5.48 4.64
CA LYS A 91 21.37 -6.03 4.12
C LYS A 91 21.63 -7.46 4.62
N LYS A 92 20.91 -7.95 5.64
CA LYS A 92 21.08 -9.32 6.15
C LYS A 92 20.68 -10.39 5.12
N TYR A 93 19.75 -10.09 4.22
CA TYR A 93 19.41 -11.01 3.12
C TYR A 93 20.59 -11.20 2.14
N GLU A 94 21.39 -10.16 1.89
CA GLU A 94 22.58 -10.27 1.01
C GLU A 94 23.69 -11.16 1.61
N LYS A 95 23.80 -11.20 2.94
CA LYS A 95 24.86 -11.92 3.66
C LYS A 95 24.54 -13.39 3.98
N ARG A 96 23.33 -13.88 3.70
CA ARG A 96 23.00 -15.31 3.90
C ARG A 96 23.49 -16.22 2.77
N LYS A 97 24.27 -15.68 1.82
CA LYS A 97 25.17 -16.48 0.99
C LYS A 97 26.47 -16.71 1.76
N VAL A 98 26.46 -17.73 2.62
CA VAL A 98 27.67 -18.48 2.95
C VAL A 98 27.71 -19.67 2.01
#